data_AF-A0A2M6GI42-F1
#
_entry.id   AF-A0A2M6GI42-F1
#
_cell.length_a   1.000
_cell.length_b   1.000
_cell.length_c   1.000
_cell.angle_alpha   90.00
_cell.angle_beta   90.00
_cell.angle_gamma   90.00
#
_symmetry.space_group_name_H-M   'P 1'
#
loop_
_entity.id
_entity.type
_entity.pdbx_description
1 polymer ?
#
loop_
_entity_poly.entity_id
_entity_poly.type
_entity_poly.pdbx_seq_one_letter_code
_entity_poly.pdbx_strand_id
1 'polypeptide(L)' 'MSQQKKLSDIDLSVLDLVTIPAGSTPAAAMKNSLDLAQHSEQWGYKRFWLA' A
#
# COMPACT_ATOMS: atom_id res chain seq x y z
N MET A 1 -15.38 26.65 13.00
CA MET A 1 -15.18 25.52 13.93
C MET A 1 -14.71 24.34 13.11
N SER A 2 -13.50 23.84 13.35
CA SER A 2 -13.00 22.63 12.68
C SER A 2 -13.71 21.43 13.29
N GLN A 3 -14.50 20.71 12.49
CA GLN A 3 -15.06 19.43 12.90
C GLN A 3 -13.92 18.43 13.09
N GLN A 4 -13.79 17.89 14.29
CA GLN A 4 -12.78 16.90 14.62
C GLN A 4 -13.09 15.59 13.87
N LYS A 5 -12.22 15.17 12.96
CA LYS A 5 -12.37 13.90 12.23
C LYS A 5 -12.08 12.73 13.15
N LYS A 6 -12.89 11.67 13.07
CA LYS A 6 -12.59 10.38 13.73
C LYS A 6 -11.68 9.56 12.83
N LEU A 7 -10.89 8.66 13.41
CA LEU A 7 -10.05 7.75 12.62
C LEU A 7 -10.87 6.92 11.62
N SER A 8 -12.11 6.56 11.98
CA SER A 8 -13.05 5.84 11.11
C SER A 8 -13.39 6.58 9.81
N ASP A 9 -13.19 7.90 9.78
CA ASP A 9 -13.60 8.77 8.67
C ASP A 9 -12.41 9.12 7.76
N ILE A 10 -11.23 8.53 8.02
CA ILE A 10 -9.99 8.81 7.30
C ILE A 10 -9.71 7.66 6.33
N ASP A 11 -9.71 7.95 5.04
CA ASP A 11 -9.30 7.01 3.99
C ASP A 11 -7.84 6.56 4.21
N LEU A 12 -7.63 5.25 4.26
CA LEU A 12 -6.29 4.66 4.31
C LEU A 12 -5.76 4.42 2.88
N SER A 13 -4.46 4.58 2.68
CA SER A 13 -3.76 4.33 1.41
C SER A 13 -2.42 3.66 1.67
N VAL A 14 -1.85 3.02 0.66
CA VAL A 14 -0.55 2.34 0.73
C VAL A 14 0.49 3.05 -0.12
N LEU A 15 1.69 3.23 0.42
CA LEU A 15 2.90 3.56 -0.32
C LEU A 15 3.82 2.35 -0.24
N ASP A 16 4.11 1.74 -1.39
CA ASP A 16 5.08 0.66 -1.52
C ASP A 16 6.38 1.19 -2.15
N LEU A 17 7.50 0.92 -1.48
CA LEU A 17 8.85 1.29 -1.89
C LEU A 17 9.58 0.17 -2.65
N VAL A 18 8.86 -0.92 -2.97
CA VAL A 18 9.35 -2.08 -3.74
C VAL A 18 10.68 -2.59 -3.18
N THR A 19 10.73 -2.77 -1.85
CA THR A 19 11.97 -3.15 -1.17
C THR A 19 12.45 -4.51 -1.68
N ILE A 20 13.73 -4.61 -2.02
CA ILE A 20 14.38 -5.87 -2.41
C ILE A 20 15.14 -6.39 -1.18
N PRO A 21 14.65 -7.44 -0.49
CA PRO A 21 15.36 -8.01 0.65
C PRO A 21 16.71 -8.61 0.23
N ALA A 22 17.63 -8.69 1.17
CA ALA A 22 18.92 -9.36 0.95
C ALA A 22 18.70 -10.81 0.47
N GLY A 23 19.39 -11.20 -0.59
CA GLY A 23 19.25 -12.52 -1.21
C GLY A 23 18.03 -12.69 -2.13
N SER A 24 17.20 -11.65 -2.30
CA SER A 24 16.08 -11.64 -3.24
C SER A 24 16.47 -11.04 -4.60
N THR A 25 15.51 -11.01 -5.53
CA THR A 25 15.66 -10.40 -6.85
C THR A 25 14.68 -9.25 -7.05
N PRO A 26 14.98 -8.28 -7.93
CA PRO A 26 14.02 -7.24 -8.31
C PRO A 26 12.69 -7.81 -8.83
N ALA A 27 12.74 -8.91 -9.60
CA ALA A 27 11.54 -9.57 -10.12
C ALA A 27 10.66 -10.14 -8.98
N ALA A 28 11.28 -10.71 -7.95
CA ALA A 28 10.54 -11.19 -6.77
C ALA A 28 9.91 -10.03 -5.99
N ALA A 29 10.63 -8.91 -5.81
CA ALA A 29 10.09 -7.72 -5.16
C ALA A 29 8.86 -7.16 -5.92
N MET A 30 8.95 -7.04 -7.25
CA MET A 30 7.82 -6.59 -8.08
C MET A 30 6.62 -7.53 -8.00
N LYS A 31 6.84 -8.86 -7.92
CA LYS A 31 5.75 -9.82 -7.74
C LYS A 31 5.05 -9.64 -6.38
N ASN A 32 5.81 -9.36 -5.32
CA ASN A 32 5.25 -9.07 -4.00
C ASN A 32 4.47 -7.75 -3.99
N SER A 33 4.96 -6.71 -4.66
CA SER A 33 4.25 -5.44 -4.81
C SER A 33 2.93 -5.60 -5.56
N LEU A 34 2.89 -6.43 -6.61
CA LEU A 34 1.65 -6.76 -7.32
C LEU A 34 0.65 -7.47 -6.40
N ASP A 35 1.11 -8.47 -5.65
CA ASP A 35 0.29 -9.19 -4.69
C ASP A 35 -0.29 -8.25 -3.62
N LEU A 36 0.54 -7.36 -3.07
CA LEU A 36 0.11 -6.36 -2.10
C LEU A 36 -0.91 -5.38 -2.68
N ALA A 37 -0.73 -4.92 -3.93
CA ALA A 37 -1.66 -4.02 -4.59
C ALA A 37 -3.05 -4.66 -4.77
N GLN A 38 -3.07 -5.93 -5.22
CA GLN A 38 -4.31 -6.69 -5.38
C GLN A 38 -5.07 -6.86 -4.06
N HIS A 39 -4.35 -7.19 -2.98
CA HIS A 39 -4.97 -7.30 -1.65
C HIS A 39 -5.44 -5.94 -1.11
N SER A 40 -4.65 -4.88 -1.31
CA SER A 40 -5.00 -3.53 -0.87
C SER A 40 -6.32 -3.06 -1.52
N GLU A 41 -6.53 -3.37 -2.80
CA GLU A 41 -7.79 -3.11 -3.50
C GLU A 41 -8.96 -3.89 -2.86
N GLN A 42 -8.78 -5.19 -2.62
CA GLN A 42 -9.81 -6.04 -1.99
C GLN A 42 -10.17 -5.58 -0.57
N TRP A 43 -9.21 -5.04 0.17
CA TRP A 43 -9.41 -4.52 1.53
C TRP A 43 -9.98 -3.10 1.57
N GLY A 44 -10.13 -2.44 0.42
CA GLY A 44 -10.74 -1.11 0.33
C GLY A 44 -9.80 0.05 0.62
N TYR A 45 -8.48 -0.12 0.48
CA TYR A 45 -7.55 1.00 0.52
C TYR A 45 -7.80 1.95 -0.65
N LYS A 46 -7.71 3.25 -0.38
CA LYS A 46 -8.14 4.30 -1.31
C LYS A 46 -7.18 4.52 -2.49
N ARG A 47 -5.88 4.44 -2.24
CA ARG A 47 -4.82 4.63 -3.23
C ARG A 47 -3.69 3.66 -2.95
N PHE A 48 -3.01 3.25 -4.01
CA PHE A 48 -1.77 2.53 -3.97
C PHE A 48 -0.73 3.34 -4.75
N TRP A 49 0.36 3.73 -4.09
CA TRP A 49 1.48 4.45 -4.69
C TRP A 49 2.73 3.58 -4.72
N LEU A 50 3.51 3.72 -5.78
CA LEU A 50 4.75 2.99 -6.01
C LEU A 50 5.89 4.01 -6.14
N ALA A 51 7.02 3.78 -5.48
CA ALA A 51 8.21 4.64 -5.54
C ALA A 51 9.52 3.83 -5.56
#